data_AF-A0A427E371-F1
#
_entry.id   AF-A0A427E371-F1
#
_cell.length_a   1.000
_cell.length_b   1.000
_cell.length_c   1.000
_cell.angle_alpha   90.00
_cell.angle_beta   90.00
_cell.angle_gamma   90.00
#
_symmetry.space_group_name_H-M   'P 1'
#
loop_
_entity.id
_entity.type
_entity.pdbx_description
1 polymer ?
#
loop_
_entity_poly.entity_id
_entity_poly.type
_entity_poly.pdbx_seq_one_letter_code
_entity_poly.pdbx_strand_id
1 'polypeptide(L)'
;MYEHIGKADHGLTEVADQLHTVVQSMQEGSTQNLSLTTLAQLVSDTANLYANASLAAGRELDIASSGLTATTSVMLISALMRAENLNTFDLALWLTQIGDRPSTHQEER
;
A
#
# COMPACT_ATOMS: atom_id res chain seq x y z
N MET A 1 -28.16 -3.16 10.35
CA MET A 1 -26.67 -3.15 10.44
C MET A 1 -26.06 -3.15 9.04
N TYR A 2 -26.39 -2.15 8.21
CA TYR A 2 -25.88 -2.00 6.83
C TYR A 2 -25.60 -0.52 6.45
N GLU A 3 -25.67 0.41 7.41
CA GLU A 3 -25.57 1.86 7.14
C GLU A 3 -24.14 2.42 7.25
N HIS A 4 -23.20 1.67 7.82
CA HIS A 4 -21.83 2.16 8.04
C HIS A 4 -20.89 1.95 6.84
N ILE A 5 -21.21 1.02 5.93
CA ILE A 5 -20.33 0.67 4.81
C ILE A 5 -20.41 1.74 3.71
N GLY A 6 -21.60 2.32 3.46
CA GLY A 6 -21.78 3.33 2.41
C GLY A 6 -21.16 4.70 2.70
N LYS A 7 -21.08 5.13 3.97
CA LYS A 7 -20.46 6.42 4.35
C LYS A 7 -18.94 6.39 4.33
N ALA A 8 -18.33 5.26 4.71
CA ALA A 8 -16.88 5.11 4.70
C ALA A 8 -16.31 5.13 3.27
N ASP A 9 -17.04 4.53 2.32
CA ASP A 9 -16.65 4.45 0.91
C ASP A 9 -16.66 5.82 0.20
N HIS A 10 -17.67 6.65 0.49
CA HIS A 10 -17.76 8.02 -0.04
C HIS A 10 -16.64 8.91 0.51
N GLY A 11 -16.34 8.82 1.81
CA GLY A 11 -15.27 9.60 2.43
C GLY A 11 -13.89 9.22 1.91
N LEU A 12 -13.64 7.93 1.64
CA LEU A 12 -12.36 7.48 1.09
C LEU A 12 -12.15 7.96 -0.36
N THR A 13 -13.22 7.96 -1.15
CA THR A 13 -13.18 8.47 -2.54
C THR A 13 -12.84 9.96 -2.56
N GLU A 14 -13.46 10.76 -1.70
CA GLU A 14 -13.17 12.19 -1.58
C GLU A 14 -11.70 12.45 -1.18
N VAL A 15 -11.18 11.70 -0.21
CA VAL A 15 -9.77 11.82 0.21
C VAL A 15 -8.82 11.41 -0.93
N ALA A 16 -9.15 10.37 -1.70
CA ALA A 16 -8.36 9.93 -2.84
C ALA A 16 -8.32 11.01 -3.94
N ASP A 17 -9.44 11.66 -4.24
CA ASP A 17 -9.52 12.74 -5.22
C ASP A 17 -8.72 13.98 -4.79
N GLN A 18 -8.79 14.33 -3.50
CA GLN A 18 -7.99 15.42 -2.93
C GLN A 18 -6.48 15.12 -3.02
N LEU A 19 -6.06 13.89 -2.68
CA LEU A 19 -4.67 13.47 -2.82
C LEU A 19 -4.22 13.51 -4.29
N HIS A 20 -5.05 13.03 -5.21
CA HIS A 20 -4.76 13.06 -6.64
C HIS A 20 -4.54 14.50 -7.15
N THR A 21 -5.37 15.43 -6.70
CA THR A 21 -5.24 16.87 -7.03
C THR A 21 -3.92 17.45 -6.51
N VAL A 22 -3.52 17.10 -5.29
CA VAL A 22 -2.22 17.52 -4.73
C VAL A 22 -1.07 17.00 -5.58
N VAL A 23 -1.08 15.70 -5.94
CA VAL A 23 -0.05 15.08 -6.77
C VAL A 23 0.04 15.72 -8.15
N GLN A 24 -1.10 15.98 -8.82
CA GLN A 24 -1.13 16.69 -10.09
C GLN A 24 -0.51 18.09 -9.98
N SER A 25 -0.88 18.86 -8.96
CA SER A 25 -0.32 20.20 -8.75
C SER A 25 1.21 20.18 -8.58
N MET A 26 1.75 19.17 -7.92
CA MET A 26 3.20 19.00 -7.75
C MET A 26 3.89 18.64 -9.08
N GLN A 27 3.25 17.82 -9.92
CA GLN A 27 3.76 17.47 -11.26
C GLN A 27 3.76 18.69 -12.20
N GLU A 28 2.82 19.61 -12.02
CA GLU A 28 2.74 20.88 -12.75
C GLU A 28 3.73 21.95 -12.23
N GLY A 29 4.56 21.60 -11.24
CA GLY A 29 5.62 22.47 -10.72
C GLY A 29 5.23 23.31 -9.51
N SER A 30 4.07 23.05 -8.89
CA SER A 30 3.71 23.66 -7.61
C SER A 30 4.63 23.15 -6.50
N THR A 31 5.31 24.05 -5.80
CA THR A 31 6.12 23.72 -4.63
C THR A 31 5.23 23.61 -3.40
N GLN A 32 4.65 22.43 -3.20
CA GLN A 32 4.01 22.10 -1.93
C GLN A 32 5.08 21.81 -0.87
N ASN A 33 5.03 22.54 0.25
CA ASN A 33 5.84 22.24 1.44
C ASN A 33 5.24 21.04 2.18
N LEU A 34 5.50 19.83 1.68
CA LEU A 34 5.16 18.61 2.40
C LEU A 34 6.17 18.37 3.51
N SER A 35 5.70 18.36 4.75
CA SER A 35 6.55 17.99 5.88
C SER A 35 6.91 16.50 5.79
N LEU A 36 8.12 16.14 6.23
CA LEU A 36 8.55 14.74 6.29
C LEU A 36 7.59 13.88 7.12
N THR A 37 7.07 14.43 8.22
CA THR A 37 6.10 13.75 9.09
C THR A 37 4.80 13.44 8.35
N THR A 38 4.27 14.39 7.57
CA THR A 38 3.07 14.18 6.76
C THR A 38 3.30 13.10 5.70
N LEU A 39 4.46 13.11 5.05
CA LEU A 39 4.79 12.11 4.04
C LEU A 39 4.92 10.71 4.64
N ALA A 40 5.59 10.59 5.80
CA ALA A 40 5.74 9.32 6.51
C ALA A 40 4.38 8.75 6.94
N GLN A 41 3.49 9.61 7.44
CA GLN A 41 2.12 9.23 7.80
C GLN A 41 1.34 8.72 6.57
N LEU A 42 1.38 9.47 5.47
CA LEU A 42 0.66 9.11 4.23
C LEU A 42 1.11 7.75 3.67
N VAL A 43 2.43 7.51 3.63
CA VAL A 43 2.99 6.24 3.19
C VAL A 43 2.55 5.10 4.11
N SER A 44 2.60 5.32 5.43
CA SER A 44 2.21 4.32 6.43
C SER A 44 0.73 3.96 6.34
N ASP A 45 -0.15 4.95 6.24
CA ASP A 45 -1.60 4.74 6.17
C ASP A 45 -1.99 4.04 4.86
N THR A 46 -1.36 4.40 3.74
CA THR A 46 -1.61 3.76 2.44
C THR A 46 -1.16 2.29 2.45
N ALA A 47 0.02 2.00 3.03
CA ALA A 47 0.51 0.64 3.17
C ALA A 47 -0.42 -0.22 4.04
N ASN A 48 -0.86 0.32 5.19
CA ASN A 48 -1.80 -0.35 6.08
C ASN A 48 -3.17 -0.56 5.43
N LEU A 49 -3.67 0.42 4.68
CA LEU A 49 -4.93 0.30 3.94
C LEU A 49 -4.86 -0.87 2.96
N TYR A 50 -3.82 -0.94 2.12
CA TYR A 50 -3.65 -2.02 1.16
C TYR A 50 -3.49 -3.40 1.82
N ALA A 51 -2.66 -3.48 2.87
CA ALA A 51 -2.44 -4.72 3.60
C ALA A 51 -3.73 -5.25 4.25
N ASN A 52 -4.48 -4.38 4.94
CA ASN A 52 -5.74 -4.76 5.57
C ASN A 52 -6.82 -5.14 4.53
N ALA A 53 -6.89 -4.43 3.41
CA ALA A 53 -7.83 -4.75 2.34
C ALA A 53 -7.51 -6.12 1.70
N SER A 54 -6.23 -6.42 1.48
CA SER A 54 -5.78 -7.72 0.96
C SER A 54 -6.05 -8.86 1.95
N LEU A 55 -5.77 -8.63 3.24
CA LEU A 55 -6.09 -9.58 4.31
C LEU A 55 -7.59 -9.87 4.39
N ALA A 56 -8.43 -8.82 4.34
CA ALA A 56 -9.88 -8.95 4.36
C ALA A 56 -10.42 -9.69 3.13
N ALA A 57 -9.78 -9.52 1.96
CA ALA A 57 -10.10 -10.24 0.75
C ALA A 57 -9.58 -11.68 0.72
N GLY A 58 -8.69 -12.05 1.65
CA GLY A 58 -8.02 -13.36 1.69
C GLY A 58 -7.06 -13.59 0.52
N ARG A 59 -6.69 -12.54 -0.21
CA ARG A 59 -5.81 -12.58 -1.39
C ARG A 59 -5.19 -11.22 -1.65
N GLU A 60 -4.13 -11.19 -2.43
CA GLU A 60 -3.60 -9.93 -2.96
C GLU A 60 -4.61 -9.25 -3.88
N LEU A 61 -4.72 -7.93 -3.73
CA LEU A 61 -5.57 -7.08 -4.56
C LEU A 61 -4.76 -6.55 -5.74
N ASP A 62 -5.24 -6.82 -6.95
CA ASP A 62 -4.67 -6.21 -8.15
C ASP A 62 -4.92 -4.70 -8.13
N ILE A 63 -3.85 -3.92 -7.98
CA ILE A 63 -3.91 -2.47 -8.17
C ILE A 63 -3.99 -2.23 -9.69
N ALA A 64 -5.13 -1.72 -10.15
CA ALA A 64 -5.36 -1.46 -11.57
C ALA A 64 -4.22 -0.61 -12.17
N SER A 65 -3.75 -1.03 -13.35
CA SER A 65 -2.53 -0.54 -14.02
C SER A 65 -2.60 0.91 -14.53
N SER A 66 -3.72 1.60 -14.36
CA SER A 66 -3.90 2.96 -14.91
C SER A 66 -3.09 4.03 -14.17
N GLY A 67 -2.66 3.77 -12.92
CA GLY A 67 -1.92 4.74 -12.11
C GLY A 67 -0.52 4.29 -11.66
N LEU A 68 -0.31 2.99 -11.45
CA LEU A 68 0.95 2.46 -10.93
C LEU A 68 1.69 1.67 -12.00
N THR A 69 2.82 2.19 -12.46
CA THR A 69 3.70 1.50 -13.42
C THR A 69 4.75 0.67 -12.68
N ALA A 70 5.30 -0.36 -13.35
CA ALA A 70 6.40 -1.14 -12.79
C ALA A 70 7.59 -0.26 -12.36
N THR A 71 7.92 0.77 -13.14
CA THR A 71 8.99 1.72 -12.82
C THR A 71 8.70 2.50 -11.54
N THR A 72 7.50 3.09 -11.42
CA THR A 72 7.12 3.85 -10.21
C THR A 72 7.05 2.94 -8.98
N SER A 73 6.62 1.69 -9.13
CA SER A 73 6.64 0.70 -8.05
C SER A 73 8.06 0.40 -7.59
N VAL A 74 8.97 0.10 -8.51
CA VAL A 74 10.37 -0.21 -8.17
C VAL A 74 11.07 0.99 -7.54
N MET A 75 10.81 2.21 -8.02
CA MET A 75 11.33 3.44 -7.41
C MET A 75 10.84 3.60 -5.97
N LEU A 76 9.54 3.40 -5.72
CA LEU A 76 8.97 3.47 -4.38
C LEU A 76 9.55 2.39 -3.46
N ILE A 77 9.59 1.14 -3.90
CA ILE A 77 10.18 0.02 -3.13
C ILE A 77 11.63 0.32 -2.78
N SER A 78 12.44 0.77 -3.74
CA SER A 78 13.85 1.11 -3.52
C SER A 78 14.02 2.26 -2.53
N ALA A 79 13.14 3.26 -2.59
CA ALA A 79 13.16 4.37 -1.65
C ALA A 79 12.82 3.92 -0.23
N LEU A 80 11.81 3.07 -0.06
CA LEU A 80 11.41 2.51 1.23
C LEU A 80 12.49 1.60 1.81
N MET A 81 13.06 0.70 1.01
CA MET A 81 14.17 -0.15 1.44
C MET A 81 15.33 0.69 1.97
N ARG A 82 15.70 1.76 1.27
CA ARG A 82 16.76 2.67 1.72
C ARG A 82 16.39 3.43 3.00
N ALA A 83 15.13 3.85 3.14
CA ALA A 83 14.66 4.57 4.34
C ALA A 83 14.73 3.68 5.59
N GLU A 84 14.38 2.41 5.45
CA GLU A 84 14.37 1.41 6.53
C GLU A 84 15.68 0.63 6.66
N ASN A 85 16.71 0.98 5.87
CA ASN A 85 17.99 0.28 5.82
C ASN A 85 17.85 -1.24 5.53
N LEU A 86 16.90 -1.60 4.68
CA LEU A 86 16.64 -2.97 4.22
C LEU A 86 17.44 -3.28 2.95
N ASN A 87 17.86 -4.53 2.83
CA ASN A 87 18.48 -5.07 1.62
C ASN A 87 17.63 -6.21 1.02
N THR A 88 17.98 -6.65 -0.19
CA THR A 88 17.23 -7.68 -0.92
C THR A 88 17.25 -9.05 -0.22
N PHE A 89 18.27 -9.33 0.59
CA PHE A 89 18.36 -10.55 1.39
C PHE A 89 17.36 -10.54 2.56
N ASP A 90 17.18 -9.39 3.23
CA ASP A 90 16.16 -9.24 4.28
C ASP A 90 14.75 -9.53 3.72
N LEU A 91 14.47 -9.06 2.51
CA LEU A 91 13.22 -9.36 1.81
C LEU A 91 13.08 -10.86 1.50
N ALA A 92 14.14 -11.49 1.00
CA ALA A 92 14.13 -12.91 0.70
C ALA A 92 13.84 -13.74 1.96
N LEU A 93 14.43 -13.38 3.10
CA LEU A 93 14.15 -14.02 4.39
C LEU A 93 12.68 -13.88 4.80
N TRP A 94 12.10 -12.69 4.71
CA TRP A 94 10.68 -12.52 5.03
C TRP A 94 9.74 -13.26 4.09
N LEU A 95 10.02 -13.29 2.79
CA LEU A 95 9.21 -14.02 1.82
C LEU A 95 9.27 -15.53 2.06
N THR A 96 10.42 -16.07 2.49
CA THR A 96 10.52 -17.49 2.86
C THR A 96 9.65 -17.84 4.07
N GLN A 97 9.53 -16.94 5.05
CA GLN A 97 8.69 -17.14 6.23
C GLN A 97 7.18 -17.08 5.91
N ILE A 98 6.79 -16.25 4.93
CA ILE A 98 5.39 -16.16 4.49
C ILE A 98 4.99 -17.39 3.67
N GLY A 99 5.93 -17.97 2.91
CA GLY A 99 5.71 -19.18 2.11
C GLY A 99 5.64 -20.50 2.89
N ASP A 100 6.12 -20.53 4.14
CA ASP A 100 6.22 -21.74 4.97
C ASP A 100 5.04 -21.91 5.95
N ARG A 101 3.89 -21.27 5.72
CA ARG A 101 2.68 -21.63 6.49
C ARG A 101 2.25 -23.04 6.06
N PRO A 102 2.32 -24.05 6.95
CA PRO A 102 1.89 -25.39 6.60
C PRO A 102 0.39 -25.36 6.29
N SER A 103 0.04 -25.76 5.07
CA SER A 103 -1.34 -26.13 4.73
C SER A 103 -1.75 -27.21 5.71
N THR A 104 -2.64 -26.90 6.67
CA THR A 104 -3.27 -27.91 7.51
C THR A 104 -4.19 -28.76 6.64
N HIS A 105 -3.61 -29.64 5.84
CA HIS A 105 -4.29 -30.80 5.28
C HIS A 105 -4.40 -31.85 6.38
N GLN A 106 -5.53 -31.77 7.06
CA GLN A 106 -6.38 -32.89 7.45
C GLN A 106 -6.01 -34.21 6.74
N GLU A 107 -5.18 -35.03 7.37
CA GLU A 107 -5.15 -36.48 7.15
C GLU A 107 -5.78 -37.14 8.38
N GLU A 108 -7.12 -37.21 8.34
CA GLU A 108 -7.84 -38.31 8.94
C GLU A 108 -7.46 -39.58 8.17
N ARG A 109 -6.73 -40.50 8.82
CA ARG A 109 -6.96 -41.95 8.77
C ARG A 109 -6.04 -42.72 9.72
#